data_AF-A0A7C7Z466-F1
#
_entry.id   AF-A0A7C7Z466-F1
#
_cell.length_a   1.000
_cell.length_b   1.000
_cell.length_c   1.000
_cell.angle_alpha   90.00
_cell.angle_beta   90.00
_cell.angle_gamma   90.00
#
_symmetry.space_group_name_H-M   'P 1'
#
loop_
_entity.id
_entity.type
_entity.pdbx_description
1 polymer ?
#
loop_
_entity_poly.entity_id
_entity_poly.type
_entity_poly.pdbx_seq_one_letter_code
_entity_poly.pdbx_strand_id
1 'polypeptide(L)'
;MWPWPQGESHDDLTVRRALRQVMESVKSGDLDGAARDLDKLGPHLGDRKEILFHVGVVLKKLGREEALRRMLETARRLHPEDQHVATALTSLGM
;
A
#
# COMPACT_ATOMS: atom_id res chain seq x y z
N MET A 1 2.47 12.32 -2.08
CA MET A 1 1.32 11.64 -1.44
C MET A 1 0.87 10.61 -2.45
N TRP A 2 1.14 9.31 -2.36
CA TRP A 2 1.66 8.42 -1.31
C TRP A 2 2.20 7.13 -1.96
N PRO A 3 3.37 6.60 -1.59
CA PRO A 3 4.64 7.11 -2.14
C PRO A 3 4.61 7.59 -3.62
N TRP A 4 3.62 7.19 -4.42
CA TRP A 4 3.38 7.60 -5.80
C TRP A 4 2.53 8.88 -5.94
N PRO A 5 2.70 9.66 -7.02
CA PRO A 5 1.75 10.70 -7.40
C PRO A 5 0.38 10.06 -7.68
N GLN A 6 -0.69 10.59 -7.08
CA GLN A 6 -2.04 10.10 -7.32
C GLN A 6 -2.50 10.45 -8.73
N GLY A 7 -3.09 9.48 -9.42
CA GLY A 7 -3.76 9.62 -10.71
C GLY A 7 -5.26 9.38 -10.58
N GLU A 8 -5.89 8.91 -11.65
CA GLU A 8 -7.31 8.53 -11.63
C GLU A 8 -7.53 7.33 -10.70
N SER A 9 -8.44 7.45 -9.73
CA SER A 9 -8.73 6.34 -8.82
C SER A 9 -9.52 5.25 -9.52
N HIS A 10 -9.05 4.00 -9.43
CA HIS A 10 -9.82 2.85 -9.91
C HIS A 10 -10.93 2.46 -8.93
N ASP A 11 -11.93 1.73 -9.43
CA ASP A 11 -12.98 1.10 -8.62
C ASP A 11 -12.44 0.11 -7.57
N ASP A 12 -13.23 -0.08 -6.50
CA ASP A 12 -12.85 -0.89 -5.34
C ASP A 12 -12.49 -2.33 -5.70
N LEU A 13 -13.32 -2.95 -6.54
CA LEU A 13 -13.12 -4.33 -6.97
C LEU A 13 -11.81 -4.48 -7.76
N THR A 14 -11.48 -3.49 -8.59
CA THR A 14 -10.25 -3.47 -9.40
C THR A 14 -9.03 -3.35 -8.51
N VAL A 15 -9.05 -2.42 -7.55
CA VAL A 15 -7.96 -2.21 -6.60
C VAL A 15 -7.73 -3.47 -5.76
N ARG A 16 -8.80 -4.06 -5.20
CA ARG A 16 -8.69 -5.29 -4.39
C ARG A 16 -8.19 -6.49 -5.20
N ARG A 17 -8.62 -6.63 -6.45
CA ARG A 17 -8.11 -7.68 -7.36
C ARG A 17 -6.62 -7.49 -7.66
N ALA A 18 -6.21 -6.27 -8.02
CA ALA A 18 -4.81 -5.97 -8.33
C ALA A 18 -3.91 -6.19 -7.11
N LEU A 19 -4.35 -5.72 -5.93
CA LEU A 19 -3.61 -5.92 -4.68
C LEU A 19 -3.47 -7.41 -4.33
N ARG A 20 -4.50 -8.21 -4.58
CA ARG A 20 -4.42 -9.67 -4.42
C ARG A 20 -3.37 -10.28 -5.36
N GLN A 21 -3.33 -9.86 -6.62
CA GLN A 21 -2.31 -10.33 -7.57
C GLN A 21 -0.90 -9.99 -7.09
N VAL A 22 -0.68 -8.76 -6.63
CA VAL A 22 0.60 -8.33 -6.06
C VAL A 22 1.00 -9.21 -4.86
N MET A 23 0.07 -9.47 -3.94
CA MET A 23 0.33 -10.33 -2.78
C MET A 23 0.67 -11.76 -3.17
N GLU A 24 0.00 -12.31 -4.19
CA GLU A 24 0.29 -13.65 -4.71
C GLU A 24 1.67 -13.71 -5.36
N SER A 25 2.09 -12.68 -6.11
CA SER A 25 3.45 -12.59 -6.66
C SER A 25 4.51 -12.55 -5.54
N VAL A 26 4.28 -11.74 -4.49
CA VAL A 26 5.16 -11.73 -3.30
C VAL A 26 5.24 -13.12 -2.66
N LYS A 27 4.11 -13.80 -2.52
CA LYS A 27 4.03 -15.15 -1.93
C LYS A 27 4.72 -16.21 -2.79
N SER A 28 4.67 -16.05 -4.11
CA SER A 28 5.37 -16.92 -5.07
C SER A 28 6.88 -16.65 -5.15
N GLY A 29 7.37 -15.59 -4.49
CA GLY A 29 8.77 -15.16 -4.55
C GLY A 29 9.11 -14.28 -5.76
N ASP A 30 8.13 -13.92 -6.60
CA ASP A 30 8.31 -12.99 -7.72
C ASP A 30 8.24 -11.54 -7.22
N LEU A 31 9.30 -11.10 -6.56
CA LEU A 31 9.38 -9.76 -5.97
C LEU A 31 9.47 -8.65 -7.05
N ASP A 32 10.08 -8.93 -8.20
CA ASP A 32 10.17 -7.95 -9.30
C ASP A 32 8.80 -7.69 -9.93
N GLY A 33 8.05 -8.75 -10.25
CA GLY A 33 6.68 -8.61 -10.75
C GLY A 33 5.76 -7.95 -9.73
N ALA A 34 5.81 -8.38 -8.47
CA ALA A 34 5.08 -7.73 -7.39
C ALA A 34 5.40 -6.24 -7.27
N ALA A 35 6.67 -5.85 -7.37
CA ALA A 35 7.07 -4.46 -7.32
C ALA A 35 6.53 -3.66 -8.50
N ARG A 36 6.60 -4.21 -9.73
CA ARG A 36 6.05 -3.56 -10.92
C ARG A 36 4.55 -3.37 -10.83
N ASP A 37 3.81 -4.39 -10.42
CA ASP A 37 2.36 -4.32 -10.35
C ASP A 37 1.89 -3.42 -9.20
N LEU A 38 2.62 -3.39 -8.08
CA LEU A 38 2.38 -2.41 -7.02
C LEU A 38 2.60 -0.98 -7.52
N ASP A 39 3.67 -0.74 -8.28
CA ASP A 39 4.00 0.60 -8.81
C ASP A 39 2.93 1.10 -9.78
N LYS A 40 2.40 0.21 -10.63
CA LYS A 40 1.25 0.51 -11.50
C LYS A 40 -0.01 0.79 -10.68
N LEU A 41 -0.23 0.04 -9.61
CA LEU A 41 -1.44 0.17 -8.80
C LEU A 41 -1.43 1.45 -7.95
N GLY A 42 -0.26 1.86 -7.46
CA GLY A 42 -0.06 2.98 -6.53
C GLY A 42 -0.81 4.28 -6.85
N PRO A 43 -0.70 4.83 -8.08
CA PRO A 43 -1.42 6.03 -8.50
C PRO A 43 -2.94 5.91 -8.48
N HIS A 44 -3.47 4.68 -8.59
CA HIS A 44 -4.91 4.41 -8.69
C HIS A 44 -5.55 3.98 -7.37
N LEU A 45 -4.77 3.91 -6.29
CA LEU A 45 -5.25 3.49 -4.97
C LEU A 45 -6.25 4.50 -4.37
N GLY A 46 -6.09 5.78 -4.67
CA GLY A 46 -6.91 6.86 -4.09
C GLY A 46 -6.71 6.99 -2.57
N ASP A 47 -7.72 7.53 -1.89
CA ASP A 47 -7.71 7.79 -0.43
C ASP A 47 -8.12 6.56 0.41
N ARG A 48 -8.00 5.35 -0.13
CA ARG A 48 -8.50 4.12 0.52
C ARG A 48 -7.62 3.74 1.71
N LYS A 49 -8.09 4.03 2.92
CA LYS A 49 -7.41 3.71 4.18
C LYS A 49 -7.42 2.22 4.52
N GLU A 50 -8.46 1.50 4.11
CA GLU A 50 -8.64 0.07 4.40
C GLU A 50 -7.51 -0.82 3.83
N ILE A 51 -6.93 -0.44 2.69
CA ILE A 51 -5.87 -1.20 2.02
C ILE A 51 -4.47 -0.84 2.52
N LEU A 52 -4.34 0.18 3.37
CA LEU A 52 -3.07 0.74 3.79
C LEU A 52 -2.22 -0.31 4.52
N PHE A 53 -2.87 -1.14 5.34
CA PHE A 53 -2.23 -2.29 5.96
C PHE A 53 -1.67 -3.27 4.93
N HIS A 54 -2.49 -3.70 3.96
CA HIS A 54 -2.09 -4.67 2.94
C HIS A 54 -0.96 -4.14 2.04
N VAL A 55 -1.08 -2.90 1.55
CA VAL A 55 -0.02 -2.25 0.77
C VAL A 55 1.26 -2.16 1.57
N GLY A 56 1.17 -1.86 2.86
CA GLY A 56 2.35 -1.76 3.71
C GLY A 56 3.01 -3.11 3.98
N VAL A 57 2.25 -4.20 4.12
CA VAL A 57 2.81 -5.57 4.16
C VAL A 57 3.59 -5.86 2.88
N VAL A 58 3.04 -5.53 1.72
CA VAL A 58 3.71 -5.73 0.43
C VAL A 58 5.00 -4.91 0.38
N LEU A 59 4.95 -3.61 0.70
CA LEU A 59 6.15 -2.75 0.69
C LEU A 59 7.26 -3.29 1.61
N LYS A 60 6.90 -3.79 2.80
CA LYS A 60 7.84 -4.43 3.73
C LYS A 60 8.46 -5.69 3.12
N LYS A 61 7.67 -6.53 2.46
CA LYS A 61 8.16 -7.75 1.78
C LYS A 61 9.06 -7.44 0.58
N LEU A 62 8.80 -6.32 -0.10
CA LEU A 62 9.63 -5.83 -1.21
C LEU A 62 10.89 -5.09 -0.73
N GLY A 63 11.13 -4.96 0.58
CA GLY A 63 12.26 -4.19 1.12
C GLY A 63 12.15 -2.68 0.89
N ARG A 64 10.97 -2.17 0.51
CA ARG A 64 10.72 -0.73 0.27
C ARG A 64 10.33 -0.02 1.57
N GLU A 65 11.18 -0.14 2.60
CA GLU A 65 10.91 0.36 3.95
C GLU A 65 10.81 1.88 4.01
N GLU A 66 11.61 2.61 3.23
CA GLU A 66 11.52 4.07 3.19
C GLU A 66 10.18 4.55 2.61
N ALA A 67 9.71 3.86 1.56
CA ALA A 67 8.41 4.14 0.96
C ALA A 67 7.27 3.84 1.95
N LEU A 68 7.35 2.71 2.66
CA LEU A 68 6.42 2.34 3.73
C LEU A 68 6.38 3.40 4.84
N ARG A 69 7.55 3.84 5.31
CA ARG A 69 7.64 4.83 6.39
C ARG A 69 7.02 6.17 5.97
N ARG A 70 7.40 6.72 4.81
CA ARG A 70 6.80 7.97 4.30
C ARG A 70 5.29 7.84 4.15
N MET A 71 4.84 6.66 3.71
CA MET A 71 3.44 6.32 3.62
C MET A 71 2.76 6.41 5.00
N LEU A 72 3.22 5.65 5.98
CA LEU A 72 2.67 5.65 7.34
C LEU A 72 2.69 7.03 8.01
N GLU A 73 3.76 7.81 7.81
CA GLU A 73 3.86 9.17 8.35
C GLU A 73 2.82 10.12 7.74
N THR A 74 2.58 10.01 6.43
CA THR A 74 1.54 10.80 5.78
C THR A 74 0.15 10.34 6.23
N ALA A 75 -0.02 9.03 6.50
CA ALA A 75 -1.25 8.40 7.01
C ALA A 75 -1.69 9.06 8.29
N ARG A 76 -0.75 9.03 9.23
CA ARG A 76 -0.91 9.60 10.55
C ARG A 76 -1.20 11.09 10.50
N ARG A 77 -0.62 11.82 9.55
CA ARG A 77 -0.80 13.27 9.45
C ARG A 77 -2.16 13.66 8.85
N LEU A 78 -2.64 12.95 7.83
CA LEU A 78 -3.91 13.28 7.17
C LEU A 78 -5.12 12.68 7.90
N HIS A 79 -4.96 11.49 8.46
CA HIS A 79 -6.04 10.73 9.10
C HIS A 79 -5.59 10.17 10.46
N PRO A 80 -5.31 11.04 11.44
CA PRO A 80 -4.85 10.62 12.77
C PRO A 80 -5.88 9.80 13.55
N GLU A 81 -7.17 10.00 13.28
CA GLU A 81 -8.29 9.35 13.99
C GLU A 81 -8.80 8.08 13.28
N ASP A 82 -8.21 7.72 12.13
CA ASP A 82 -8.66 6.55 11.36
C ASP A 82 -8.11 5.24 11.93
N GLN A 83 -9.02 4.30 12.14
CA GLN A 83 -8.75 2.99 12.76
C GLN A 83 -7.82 2.11 11.90
N HIS A 84 -7.94 2.18 10.57
CA HIS A 84 -7.10 1.42 9.65
C HIS A 84 -5.68 1.99 9.63
N VAL A 85 -5.55 3.32 9.71
CA VAL A 85 -4.26 4.00 9.83
C VAL A 85 -3.56 3.60 11.13
N ALA A 86 -4.28 3.65 12.26
CA ALA A 86 -3.74 3.22 13.55
C ALA A 86 -3.29 1.74 13.51
N THR A 87 -4.13 0.86 12.97
CA THR A 87 -3.81 -0.57 12.83
C THR A 87 -2.58 -0.81 11.96
N ALA A 88 -2.48 -0.11 10.83
CA ALA A 88 -1.35 -0.22 9.92
C ALA A 88 -0.05 0.27 10.57
N LEU A 89 -0.08 1.39 11.30
CA LEU A 89 1.06 1.91 12.05
C LEU A 89 1.57 0.88 13.06
N THR A 90 0.69 0.41 13.95
CA THR A 90 1.03 -0.57 14.99
C THR A 90 1.54 -1.89 14.42
N SER A 91 0.96 -2.36 13.31
CA SER A 91 1.31 -3.67 12.76
C SER A 91 2.57 -3.64 11.87
N LEU A 92 2.87 -2.52 11.21
CA LEU A 92 3.91 -2.43 10.18
C LEU A 92 5.17 -1.70 10.64
N GLY A 93 5.06 -0.76 11.59
CA GLY A 93 6.23 -0.05 12.10
C GLY A 93 5.89 1.24 12.88
N MET A 94 5.46 1.08 14.13
CA MET A 94 6.14 1.56 15.35
C MET A 94 5.46 0.91 16.56
#